data_AF-A0A438HSF1-F1
#
_entry.id   AF-A0A438HSF1-F1
#
_cell.length_a   1.000
_cell.length_b   1.000
_cell.length_c   1.000
_cell.angle_alpha   90.00
_cell.angle_beta   90.00
_cell.angle_gamma   90.00
#
_symmetry.space_group_name_H-M   'P 1'
#
loop_
_entity.id
_entity.type
_entity.pdbx_description
1 polymer ?
#
loop_
_entity_poly.entity_id
_entity_poly.type
_entity_poly.pdbx_seq_one_letter_code
_entity_poly.pdbx_strand_id
1 'polypeptide(L)'
;MEGEMANGTLEVLLINARRLKDKNFLVKMDPYVLIQYGNQVRWSGVAKGRNPEWNEKFTFNAEYPGGEHHKYKLILRIMDKHKLSCIDDFIGQTTIYVKDLVSMGVEMGQAHLRPTKYRVVLPNQSYAGEISVAVAFTLDV
;
A
#
# COMPACT_ATOMS: atom_id res chain seq x y z
N MET A 1 -14.59 -29.87 9.56
CA MET A 1 -13.35 -29.32 10.13
C MET A 1 -13.28 -27.88 9.67
N GLU A 2 -13.67 -26.94 10.53
CA GLU A 2 -13.36 -25.52 10.32
C GLU A 2 -11.84 -25.41 10.30
N GLY A 3 -11.27 -24.90 9.21
CA GLY A 3 -9.82 -24.72 9.11
C GLY A 3 -9.36 -23.76 10.20
N GLU A 4 -8.26 -24.10 10.88
CA GLU A 4 -7.58 -23.22 11.82
C GLU A 4 -7.39 -21.83 11.21
N MET A 5 -7.96 -20.81 11.84
CA MET A 5 -7.77 -19.43 11.45
C MET A 5 -6.42 -18.97 11.99
N ALA A 6 -5.45 -18.76 11.09
CA ALA A 6 -4.15 -18.23 11.47
C ALA A 6 -4.18 -16.71 11.48
N ASN A 7 -3.57 -16.10 12.50
CA ASN A 7 -3.42 -14.66 12.63
C ASN A 7 -1.95 -14.29 12.49
N GLY A 8 -1.68 -13.11 11.94
CA GLY A 8 -0.33 -12.59 11.84
C GLY A 8 -0.33 -11.09 11.64
N THR A 9 0.87 -10.54 11.61
CA THR A 9 1.12 -9.13 11.34
C THR A 9 1.63 -8.93 9.92
N LEU A 10 0.96 -8.09 9.14
CA LEU A 10 1.42 -7.61 7.84
C LEU A 10 2.13 -6.25 8.02
N GLU A 11 3.44 -6.24 7.82
CA GLU A 11 4.26 -5.03 7.83
C GLU A 11 4.41 -4.50 6.40
N VAL A 12 4.15 -3.20 6.20
CA VAL A 12 4.30 -2.51 4.91
C VAL A 12 5.32 -1.40 5.08
N LEU A 13 6.42 -1.49 4.34
CA LEU A 13 7.41 -0.41 4.23
C LEU A 13 7.12 0.39 2.96
N LEU A 14 6.60 1.60 3.14
CA LEU A 14 6.42 2.60 2.10
C LEU A 14 7.71 3.37 1.90
N ILE A 15 8.37 3.17 0.76
CA ILE A 15 9.71 3.73 0.51
C ILE A 15 9.58 5.09 -0.19
N ASN A 16 9.18 5.06 -1.46
CA ASN A 16 9.10 6.25 -2.30
C ASN A 16 8.10 6.06 -3.44
N ALA A 17 7.77 7.16 -4.12
CA ALA A 17 7.15 7.11 -5.44
C ALA A 17 7.99 7.92 -6.43
N ARG A 18 7.85 7.61 -7.71
CA ARG A 18 8.57 8.30 -8.79
C ARG A 18 7.66 8.61 -9.95
N ARG A 19 7.97 9.72 -10.63
CA ARG A 19 7.29 10.16 -11.86
C ARG A 19 5.77 10.28 -11.68
N LEU A 20 5.33 10.74 -10.50
CA LEU A 20 3.92 10.98 -10.25
C LEU A 20 3.35 11.93 -11.32
N LYS A 21 2.18 11.59 -11.84
CA LYS A 21 1.49 12.42 -12.82
C LYS A 21 0.97 13.67 -12.10
N ASP A 22 1.50 14.80 -12.53
CA ASP A 22 1.11 16.10 -12.03
C ASP A 22 -0.05 16.65 -12.88
N LYS A 23 -1.11 17.10 -12.23
CA LYS A 23 -2.23 17.76 -12.91
C LYS A 23 -1.95 19.26 -13.09
N ASN A 24 -1.12 19.86 -12.24
CA ASN A 24 -0.93 21.29 -12.12
C ASN A 24 0.57 21.64 -12.06
N PHE A 25 1.19 21.79 -13.24
CA PHE A 25 2.62 22.12 -13.40
C PHE A 25 3.12 23.36 -12.62
N LEU A 26 2.21 24.22 -12.14
CA LEU A 26 2.53 25.47 -11.43
C LEU A 26 2.49 25.33 -9.90
N VAL A 27 1.89 24.27 -9.36
CA VAL A 27 1.69 24.08 -7.91
C VAL A 27 2.58 22.95 -7.40
N LYS A 28 3.25 23.17 -6.27
CA LYS A 28 4.05 22.13 -5.63
C LYS A 28 3.13 21.03 -5.08
N MET A 29 3.35 19.81 -5.56
CA MET A 29 2.71 18.60 -5.04
C MET A 29 3.20 18.29 -3.62
N ASP A 30 2.28 18.01 -2.71
CA ASP A 30 2.50 17.60 -1.33
C ASP A 30 1.82 16.22 -1.10
N PRO A 31 2.35 15.12 -1.68
CA PRO A 31 1.65 13.86 -1.71
C PRO A 31 1.71 13.07 -0.40
N TYR A 32 0.65 12.31 -0.11
CA TYR A 32 0.60 11.30 0.94
C TYR A 32 -0.10 10.03 0.43
N VAL A 33 0.02 8.93 1.17
CA VAL A 33 -0.50 7.62 0.78
C VAL A 33 -1.50 7.12 1.82
N LEU A 34 -2.69 6.76 1.36
CA LEU A 34 -3.65 5.96 2.10
C LEU A 34 -3.36 4.49 1.81
N ILE A 35 -2.99 3.74 2.85
CA ILE A 35 -2.64 2.32 2.79
C ILE A 35 -3.76 1.54 3.46
N GLN A 36 -4.42 0.68 2.70
CA GLN A 36 -5.57 -0.09 3.16
C GLN A 36 -5.31 -1.59 3.00
N TYR A 37 -5.56 -2.33 4.08
CA TYR A 37 -5.60 -3.79 4.07
C TYR A 37 -6.87 -4.27 4.78
N GLY A 38 -7.76 -4.93 4.04
CA GLY A 38 -9.11 -5.22 4.52
C GLY A 38 -9.85 -3.95 4.96
N ASN A 39 -10.31 -3.94 6.21
CA ASN A 39 -11.00 -2.80 6.83
C ASN A 39 -10.06 -1.82 7.55
N GLN A 40 -8.76 -2.11 7.59
CA GLN A 40 -7.78 -1.29 8.27
C GLN A 40 -7.18 -0.28 7.30
N VAL A 41 -7.12 0.98 7.72
CA VAL A 41 -6.54 2.09 6.96
C VAL A 41 -5.44 2.76 7.79
N ARG A 42 -4.34 3.10 7.12
CA ARG A 42 -3.24 3.92 7.64
C ARG A 42 -2.92 5.02 6.65
N TRP A 43 -2.40 6.13 7.15
CA TRP A 43 -2.03 7.30 6.35
C TRP A 43 -0.55 7.56 6.57
N SER A 44 0.17 7.81 5.47
CA SER A 44 1.55 8.28 5.57
C SER A 44 1.62 9.74 5.99
N GLY A 45 2.81 10.17 6.36
CA GLY A 45 3.19 11.57 6.33
C GLY A 45 3.05 12.18 4.92
N VAL A 46 3.06 13.50 4.88
CA VAL A 46 3.06 14.28 3.64
C VAL A 46 4.51 14.45 3.19
N ALA A 47 4.82 13.99 1.98
CA ALA A 47 6.09 14.19 1.32
C ALA A 47 6.00 15.35 0.31
N LYS A 48 7.05 15.56 -0.50
CA LYS A 48 7.14 16.70 -1.43
C LYS A 48 7.49 16.28 -2.85
N GLY A 49 6.81 16.91 -3.81
CA GLY A 49 7.10 16.83 -5.23
C GLY A 49 6.66 15.52 -5.88
N ARG A 50 7.08 15.35 -7.14
CA ARG A 50 6.68 14.22 -8.01
C ARG A 50 7.50 12.94 -7.78
N ASN A 51 8.53 13.01 -6.94
CA ASN A 51 9.35 11.89 -6.52
C ASN A 51 9.45 11.85 -4.98
N PRO A 52 8.32 11.71 -4.28
CA PRO A 52 8.30 11.75 -2.83
C PRO A 52 9.01 10.54 -2.23
N GLU A 53 9.63 10.74 -1.07
CA GLU A 53 10.18 9.70 -0.23
C GLU A 53 9.51 9.77 1.15
N TRP A 54 9.04 8.64 1.65
CA TRP A 54 8.40 8.54 2.97
C TRP A 54 9.30 7.73 3.91
N ASN A 55 9.76 6.56 3.48
CA ASN A 55 10.50 5.61 4.32
C ASN A 55 9.76 5.31 5.64
N GLU A 56 8.45 5.12 5.55
CA GLU A 56 7.55 4.90 6.68
C GLU A 56 7.09 3.45 6.72
N LYS A 57 6.94 2.93 7.95
CA LYS A 57 6.54 1.55 8.20
C LYS A 57 5.17 1.50 8.86
N PHE A 58 4.32 0.60 8.39
CA PHE A 58 2.95 0.42 8.85
C PHE A 58 2.68 -1.04 9.17
N THR A 59 1.83 -1.29 10.16
CA THR A 59 1.41 -2.65 10.54
C THR A 59 -0.10 -2.79 10.45
N PHE A 60 -0.52 -3.98 10.00
CA PHE A 60 -1.91 -4.38 9.87
C PHE A 60 -2.08 -5.79 10.42
N ASN A 61 -3.21 -6.04 11.08
CA ASN A 61 -3.58 -7.40 11.47
C ASN A 61 -4.02 -8.17 10.22
N ALA A 62 -3.52 -9.39 10.05
CA ALA A 62 -3.82 -10.24 8.91
C ALA A 62 -4.34 -11.60 9.37
N GLU A 63 -5.60 -11.87 9.04
CA GLU A 63 -6.25 -13.15 9.26
C GLU A 63 -6.14 -14.00 7.98
N TYR A 64 -5.88 -15.28 8.14
CA TYR A 64 -5.86 -16.27 7.08
C TYR A 64 -6.95 -17.33 7.32
N PRO A 65 -8.20 -17.07 6.90
CA PRO A 65 -9.30 -18.04 7.04
C PRO A 65 -9.29 -19.14 5.95
N GLY A 66 -8.16 -19.36 5.25
CA GLY A 66 -7.98 -20.44 4.27
C GLY A 66 -8.78 -20.36 2.94
N GLY A 67 -9.80 -19.49 2.80
CA GLY A 67 -10.73 -19.57 1.64
C GLY A 67 -10.97 -18.29 0.81
N GLU A 68 -10.96 -17.10 1.39
CA GLU A 68 -11.49 -15.90 0.69
C GLU A 68 -10.42 -15.02 0.03
N HIS A 69 -10.35 -15.07 -1.31
CA HIS A 69 -9.36 -14.32 -2.11
C HIS A 69 -9.44 -12.78 -1.99
N HIS A 70 -10.61 -12.21 -1.68
CA HIS A 70 -10.79 -10.76 -1.63
C HIS A 70 -10.14 -10.10 -0.40
N LYS A 71 -9.79 -10.88 0.63
CA LYS A 71 -9.20 -10.39 1.88
C LYS A 71 -7.72 -9.99 1.75
N TYR A 72 -7.02 -10.47 0.73
CA TYR A 72 -5.57 -10.29 0.58
C TYR A 72 -5.17 -9.14 -0.36
N LYS A 73 -5.99 -8.07 -0.41
CA LYS A 73 -5.71 -6.87 -1.21
C LYS A 73 -5.10 -5.80 -0.33
N LEU A 74 -3.85 -5.45 -0.61
CA LEU A 74 -3.19 -4.27 -0.09
C LEU A 74 -3.33 -3.13 -1.11
N ILE A 75 -4.12 -2.13 -0.79
CA ILE A 75 -4.42 -1.00 -1.66
C ILE A 75 -3.62 0.22 -1.19
N LEU A 76 -2.88 0.85 -2.09
CA LEU A 76 -2.17 2.10 -1.81
C LEU A 76 -2.71 3.19 -2.75
N ARG A 77 -3.35 4.21 -2.19
CA ARG A 77 -3.87 5.37 -2.93
C ARG A 77 -3.01 6.58 -2.63
N ILE A 78 -2.49 7.21 -3.68
CA ILE A 78 -1.68 8.40 -3.58
C ILE A 78 -2.60 9.61 -3.78
N MET A 79 -2.58 10.52 -2.82
CA MET A 79 -3.35 11.75 -2.78
C MET A 79 -2.39 12.93 -2.75
N ASP A 80 -2.79 14.07 -3.32
CA ASP A 80 -2.08 15.34 -3.23
C ASP A 80 -2.79 16.26 -2.24
N LYS A 81 -2.08 16.64 -1.16
CA LYS A 81 -2.66 17.50 -0.13
C LYS A 81 -2.75 18.93 -0.61
N HIS A 82 -3.98 19.46 -0.69
CA HIS A 82 -4.17 20.86 -1.04
C HIS A 82 -4.21 21.73 0.22
N LYS A 83 -3.37 22.77 0.27
CA LYS A 83 -3.36 23.72 1.41
C LYS A 83 -4.54 24.68 1.42
N LEU A 84 -5.20 24.86 0.27
CA LEU A 84 -6.20 25.91 0.03
C LEU A 84 -7.59 25.36 -0.34
N SER A 85 -7.75 24.03 -0.43
CA SER A 85 -9.01 23.35 -0.72
C SER A 85 -9.29 22.32 0.37
N CYS A 86 -10.58 22.07 0.66
CA CYS A 86 -11.00 20.99 1.55
C CYS A 86 -10.95 19.60 0.90
N ILE A 87 -10.67 19.53 -0.40
CA ILE A 87 -10.63 18.28 -1.18
C ILE A 87 -9.21 18.09 -1.72
N ASP A 88 -8.58 17.00 -1.28
CA ASP A 88 -7.30 16.52 -1.79
C ASP A 88 -7.46 15.83 -3.14
N ASP A 89 -6.44 15.94 -4.00
CA ASP A 89 -6.51 15.41 -5.36
C ASP A 89 -6.05 13.97 -5.43
N PHE A 90 -6.85 13.10 -6.04
CA PHE A 90 -6.41 11.73 -6.34
C PHE A 90 -5.37 11.74 -7.48
N ILE A 91 -4.16 11.22 -7.18
CA ILE A 91 -3.06 11.06 -8.14
C ILE A 91 -3.16 9.70 -8.84
N GLY A 92 -3.43 8.64 -8.06
CA GLY A 92 -3.51 7.28 -8.58
C GLY A 92 -3.47 6.24 -7.47
N GLN A 93 -3.64 4.97 -7.85
CA GLN A 93 -3.66 3.84 -6.94
C GLN A 93 -2.83 2.67 -7.47
N THR A 94 -2.33 1.85 -6.56
CA THR A 94 -1.90 0.49 -6.87
C THR A 94 -2.58 -0.52 -5.94
N THR A 95 -2.70 -1.75 -6.40
CA THR A 95 -3.25 -2.88 -5.63
C THR A 95 -2.23 -4.01 -5.68
N ILE A 96 -1.76 -4.43 -4.51
CA ILE A 96 -0.82 -5.54 -4.33
C ILE A 96 -1.61 -6.71 -3.75
N TYR A 97 -1.52 -7.86 -4.39
CA TYR A 97 -2.14 -9.10 -3.89
C TYR A 97 -1.12 -9.84 -3.04
N VAL A 98 -1.42 -9.98 -1.75
CA VAL A 98 -0.49 -10.56 -0.76
C VAL A 98 -0.88 -11.98 -0.34
N LYS A 99 -1.76 -12.65 -1.09
CA LYS A 99 -2.24 -14.01 -0.75
C LYS A 99 -1.07 -14.99 -0.59
N ASP A 100 -0.20 -15.06 -1.59
CA ASP A 100 0.91 -16.02 -1.59
C ASP A 100 1.93 -15.68 -0.49
N LEU A 101 2.13 -14.38 -0.22
CA LEU A 101 2.96 -13.92 0.89
C LEU A 101 2.41 -14.40 2.24
N VAL A 102 1.12 -14.21 2.47
CA VAL A 102 0.46 -14.62 3.73
C VAL A 102 0.43 -16.14 3.85
N SER A 103 0.06 -16.87 2.79
CA SER A 103 0.02 -18.35 2.80
C SER A 103 1.39 -18.93 3.14
N MET A 104 2.45 -18.47 2.46
CA MET A 104 3.82 -18.91 2.75
C MET A 104 4.24 -18.54 4.17
N GLY A 105 3.82 -17.37 4.65
CA GLY A 105 4.10 -16.93 6.01
C GLY A 105 3.39 -17.75 7.08
N VAL A 106 2.18 -18.24 6.82
CA VAL A 106 1.47 -19.18 7.70
C VAL A 106 2.18 -20.53 7.75
N GLU A 107 2.68 -21.03 6.62
CA GLU A 107 3.41 -22.30 6.54
C GLU A 107 4.81 -22.24 7.17
N MET A 108 5.53 -21.13 7.00
CA MET A 108 6.94 -20.99 7.39
C MET A 108 7.16 -20.14 8.66
N GLY A 109 6.10 -19.56 9.22
CA GLY A 109 6.12 -18.61 10.33
C GLY A 109 6.42 -17.15 9.93
N GLN A 110 7.05 -16.93 8.77
CA GLN A 110 7.27 -15.59 8.21
C GLN A 110 7.50 -15.64 6.69
N ALA A 111 7.24 -14.52 6.02
CA ALA A 111 7.51 -14.36 4.59
C ALA A 111 7.71 -12.89 4.23
N HIS A 112 8.44 -12.59 3.14
CA HIS A 112 8.69 -11.20 2.72
C HIS A 112 8.71 -10.99 1.19
N LEU A 113 8.08 -9.91 0.75
CA LEU A 113 8.30 -9.26 -0.54
C LEU A 113 9.36 -8.17 -0.37
N ARG A 114 10.48 -8.34 -1.05
CA ARG A 114 11.56 -7.33 -1.13
C ARG A 114 11.03 -6.03 -1.72
N PRO A 115 11.73 -4.89 -1.51
CA PRO A 115 11.41 -3.62 -2.14
C PRO A 115 11.15 -3.77 -3.64
N THR A 116 9.88 -3.61 -4.03
CA THR A 116 9.41 -3.83 -5.40
C THR A 116 8.66 -2.59 -5.88
N LYS A 117 8.80 -2.27 -7.16
CA LYS A 117 8.10 -1.16 -7.79
C LYS A 117 6.76 -1.63 -8.35
N TYR A 118 5.72 -0.89 -8.02
CA TYR A 118 4.36 -1.13 -8.50
C TYR A 118 3.89 0.04 -9.34
N ARG A 119 3.16 -0.26 -10.43
CA ARG A 119 2.56 0.77 -11.26
C ARG A 119 1.42 1.43 -10.49
N VAL A 120 1.42 2.76 -10.52
CA VAL A 120 0.33 3.59 -10.05
C VAL A 120 -0.53 3.94 -11.25
N VAL A 121 -1.84 3.71 -11.14
CA VAL A 121 -2.79 3.93 -12.24
C VAL A 121 -3.95 4.81 -11.82
N LEU A 122 -4.49 5.54 -12.79
CA LEU A 122 -5.75 6.29 -12.67
C LEU A 122 -6.96 5.35 -12.87
N PRO A 123 -8.20 5.80 -12.59
CA PRO A 123 -9.39 4.95 -12.76
C PRO A 123 -9.56 4.45 -14.21
N ASN A 124 -9.12 5.25 -15.18
CA ASN A 124 -9.09 4.89 -16.60
C ASN A 124 -7.90 3.99 -16.99
N GLN A 125 -7.21 3.38 -16.02
CA GLN A 125 -6.03 2.50 -16.20
C GLN A 125 -4.78 3.17 -16.80
N SER A 126 -4.80 4.49 -17.03
CA SER A 126 -3.61 5.19 -17.51
C SER A 126 -2.53 5.25 -16.43
N TYR A 127 -1.28 5.15 -16.86
CA TYR A 127 -0.12 5.20 -15.98
C TYR A 127 0.02 6.58 -15.32
N ALA A 128 0.25 6.59 -14.01
CA ALA A 128 0.37 7.80 -13.19
C ALA A 128 1.63 7.84 -12.31
N GLY A 129 2.59 6.93 -12.55
CA GLY A 129 3.84 6.84 -11.82
C GLY A 129 4.11 5.44 -11.28
N GLU A 130 5.12 5.33 -10.43
CA GLU A 130 5.47 4.10 -9.73
C GLU A 130 5.66 4.34 -8.24
N ILE A 131 5.36 3.33 -7.42
CA ILE A 131 5.52 3.35 -5.97
C ILE A 131 6.34 2.13 -5.54
N SER A 132 7.33 2.35 -4.69
CA SER A 132 8.22 1.31 -4.16
C SER A 132 7.76 0.89 -2.77
N VAL A 133 7.46 -0.40 -2.61
CA VAL A 133 6.92 -0.97 -1.38
C VAL A 133 7.62 -2.30 -1.10
N ALA A 134 7.96 -2.53 0.17
CA ALA A 134 8.26 -3.87 0.68
C ALA A 134 7.16 -4.31 1.63
N VAL A 135 6.90 -5.61 1.69
CA VAL A 135 5.84 -6.18 2.54
C VAL A 135 6.40 -7.40 3.25
N ALA A 136 6.17 -7.53 4.55
CA ALA A 136 6.50 -8.73 5.31
C ALA A 136 5.25 -9.23 6.03
N PHE A 137 5.16 -10.53 6.21
CA PHE A 137 4.17 -11.17 7.07
C PHE A 137 4.90 -11.99 8.12
N THR A 138 4.42 -11.91 9.35
CA THR A 138 4.89 -12.73 10.48
C THR A 138 3.68 -13.36 11.15
N LEU A 139 3.71 -14.68 11.35
CA LEU A 139 2.66 -15.41 12.07
C LEU A 139 2.69 -15.03 13.55
N ASP A 140 1.51 -14.82 14.14
CA ASP A 140 1.37 -14.64 15.59
C ASP A 140 1.42 -16.04 16.24
N VAL A 141 2.38 -16.26 17.14
CA VAL A 141 2.63 -17.56 17.82
C VAL A 141 2.11 -17.51 19.25
#